data_AF-A0A4Y9LI47-F1
#
_entry.id   AF-A0A4Y9LI47-F1
#
_cell.length_a   1.000
_cell.length_b   1.000
_cell.length_c   1.000
_cell.angle_alpha   90.00
_cell.angle_beta   90.00
_cell.angle_gamma   90.00
#
_symmetry.space_group_name_H-M   'P 1'
#
loop_
_entity.id
_entity.type
_entity.pdbx_description
1 polymer ?
#
loop_
_entity_poly.entity_id
_entity_poly.type
_entity_poly.pdbx_seq_one_letter_code
_entity_poly.pdbx_strand_id
1 'polypeptide(L)'
;MPTIPATTLTEATAAIEDVSSRIEDVFARVGRELGRGHLIFKELNQGLATLSEELSGAEIEGAATALQEIAARLSELAQTLPAESALLATIGTSTAEASSLLKPLFKHIGMITIIARSARIEAASLDGDREGFLAFTQEAYDLGKAVQRSIEGCARDQQRLSEAVATASVRQKEFESRYGNQLVSESAELADAYGGLRDQRSKSSHVADLASASTRKIAEAVGSAIISLQAGDSTRQRLEHVCHGLGRASGPSPSLVPEPVTSDDGARAIGLLQAAQLRDAQREFGGDIGQIVRALTAILHDAGSVVGNGRTLFGGEDGGSSSFLTRIKRILAHASTLIATCESAGRSVDDALAIVEDTLGKFRQAIAGLADATVDITLIGMNAGLKASHLGSRGSAFVVIANELKATADQVSAGAARLRPVLDGIEHSAKALKELRVQGDPTQLANLEPQILQALREVEAGNERLDKLMSRLVDEGAEFEGLMNSAQGLMNKLGESSATLPAVAARLETASAVARRPQPIAQDEAMLDDLFARYTMERERDVHREFLQTLGLASITATRRVEAVETADDGIELF
;
A
#
# COMPACT_ATOMS: atom_id res chain seq x y z
N MET A 1 -24.21 29.33 -80.48
CA MET A 1 -23.07 29.59 -79.59
C MET A 1 -23.68 30.09 -78.29
N PRO A 2 -23.84 29.22 -77.28
CA PRO A 2 -22.75 28.99 -76.32
C PRO A 2 -22.86 27.65 -75.53
N THR A 3 -22.25 26.58 -76.02
CA THR A 3 -22.00 25.37 -75.19
C THR A 3 -20.85 25.63 -74.22
N ILE A 4 -20.97 25.19 -72.96
CA ILE A 4 -19.83 25.15 -72.04
C ILE A 4 -18.67 24.43 -72.77
N PRO A 5 -17.45 24.99 -72.84
CA PRO A 5 -16.35 24.33 -73.52
C PRO A 5 -16.09 22.97 -72.88
N ALA A 6 -16.10 21.90 -73.68
CA ALA A 6 -15.84 20.54 -73.19
C ALA A 6 -14.51 20.45 -72.42
N THR A 7 -13.50 21.21 -72.84
CA THR A 7 -12.21 21.35 -72.14
C THR A 7 -12.35 21.89 -70.72
N THR A 8 -13.27 22.83 -70.47
CA THR A 8 -13.49 23.40 -69.13
C THR A 8 -14.15 22.39 -68.19
N LEU A 9 -15.08 21.57 -68.69
CA LEU A 9 -15.70 20.50 -67.91
C LEU A 9 -14.70 19.39 -67.60
N THR A 10 -13.90 18.96 -68.59
CA THR A 10 -12.84 17.95 -68.38
C THR A 10 -11.79 18.41 -67.38
N GLU A 11 -11.32 19.65 -67.48
CA GLU A 11 -10.35 20.21 -66.53
C GLU A 11 -10.94 20.37 -65.11
N ALA A 12 -12.21 20.72 -64.99
CA ALA A 12 -12.90 20.80 -63.70
C ALA A 12 -13.07 19.42 -63.05
N THR A 13 -13.52 18.42 -63.81
CA THR A 13 -13.64 17.03 -63.34
C THR A 13 -12.28 16.49 -62.89
N ALA A 14 -11.22 16.68 -63.68
CA ALA A 14 -9.88 16.23 -63.31
C ALA A 14 -9.35 16.90 -62.02
N ALA A 15 -9.63 18.19 -61.82
CA ALA A 15 -9.24 18.90 -60.60
C ALA A 15 -10.02 18.42 -59.36
N ILE A 16 -11.31 18.11 -59.51
CA ILE A 16 -12.15 17.59 -58.43
C ILE A 16 -11.75 16.15 -58.08
N GLU A 17 -11.44 15.32 -59.08
CA GLU A 17 -10.94 13.95 -58.89
C GLU A 17 -9.57 13.91 -58.21
N ASP A 18 -8.64 14.83 -58.54
CA ASP A 18 -7.36 14.95 -57.82
C ASP A 18 -7.57 15.24 -56.34
N VAL A 19 -8.47 16.17 -55.98
CA VAL A 19 -8.78 16.43 -54.57
C VAL A 19 -9.47 15.22 -53.93
N SER A 20 -10.47 14.61 -54.60
CA SER A 20 -11.20 13.46 -54.09
C SER A 20 -10.28 12.26 -53.78
N SER A 21 -9.33 11.94 -54.66
CA SER A 21 -8.36 10.87 -54.45
C SER A 21 -7.41 11.13 -53.28
N ARG A 22 -7.05 12.40 -53.04
CA ARG A 22 -6.22 12.80 -51.88
C ARG A 22 -6.99 12.70 -50.57
N ILE A 23 -8.30 12.94 -50.56
CA ILE A 23 -9.13 12.78 -49.36
C ILE A 23 -9.03 11.34 -48.86
N GLU A 24 -9.22 10.36 -49.73
CA GLU A 24 -9.16 8.95 -49.35
C GLU A 24 -7.79 8.55 -48.79
N ASP A 25 -6.70 8.88 -49.49
CA ASP A 25 -5.34 8.52 -49.04
C ASP A 25 -4.96 9.20 -47.72
N VAL A 26 -5.23 10.50 -47.59
CA VAL A 26 -4.92 11.27 -46.38
C VAL A 26 -5.75 10.79 -45.19
N PHE A 27 -7.05 10.61 -45.33
CA PHE A 27 -7.91 10.16 -44.23
C PHE A 27 -7.58 8.73 -43.81
N ALA A 28 -7.28 7.83 -44.76
CA ALA A 28 -6.83 6.48 -44.44
C ALA A 28 -5.50 6.50 -43.68
N ARG A 29 -4.56 7.37 -44.06
CA ARG A 29 -3.27 7.50 -43.37
C ARG A 29 -3.40 8.11 -41.98
N VAL A 30 -4.14 9.22 -41.84
CA VAL A 30 -4.41 9.86 -40.55
C VAL A 30 -5.18 8.92 -39.62
N GLY A 31 -6.15 8.15 -40.14
CA GLY A 31 -6.86 7.13 -39.39
C GLY A 31 -5.95 6.02 -38.86
N ARG A 32 -4.95 5.57 -39.64
CA ARG A 32 -3.93 4.62 -39.17
C ARG A 32 -3.04 5.22 -38.08
N GLU A 33 -2.58 6.47 -38.25
CA GLU A 33 -1.74 7.17 -37.27
C GLU A 33 -2.49 7.39 -35.94
N LEU A 34 -3.77 7.81 -36.00
CA LEU A 34 -4.64 7.93 -34.82
C LEU A 34 -4.97 6.58 -34.18
N GLY A 35 -5.26 5.55 -34.97
CA GLY A 35 -5.52 4.21 -34.47
C GLY A 35 -4.31 3.62 -33.73
N ARG A 36 -3.10 3.83 -34.24
CA ARG A 36 -1.85 3.46 -33.57
C ARG A 36 -1.70 4.20 -32.24
N GLY A 37 -1.92 5.51 -32.23
CA GLY A 37 -1.89 6.31 -31.01
C GLY A 37 -2.93 5.87 -29.96
N HIS A 38 -4.15 5.57 -30.38
CA HIS A 38 -5.20 5.08 -29.48
C HIS A 38 -4.79 3.78 -28.77
N LEU A 39 -4.19 2.84 -29.48
CA LEU A 39 -3.73 1.57 -28.91
C LEU A 39 -2.62 1.78 -27.87
N ILE A 40 -1.64 2.63 -28.19
CA ILE A 40 -0.54 3.01 -27.28
C ILE A 40 -1.08 3.51 -25.94
N PHE A 41 -1.93 4.55 -25.95
CA PHE A 41 -2.46 5.11 -24.71
C PHE A 41 -3.43 4.14 -24.00
N LYS A 42 -4.16 3.29 -24.73
CA LYS A 42 -5.02 2.29 -24.10
C LYS A 42 -4.20 1.26 -23.29
N GLU A 43 -3.12 0.75 -23.86
CA GLU A 43 -2.22 -0.21 -23.20
C GLU A 43 -1.51 0.42 -22.01
N LEU A 44 -1.00 1.66 -22.15
CA LEU A 44 -0.39 2.42 -21.06
C LEU A 44 -1.38 2.67 -19.92
N ASN A 45 -2.61 3.06 -20.24
CA ASN A 45 -3.64 3.34 -19.24
C ASN A 45 -3.96 2.08 -18.43
N GLN A 46 -4.07 0.93 -19.09
CA GLN A 46 -4.33 -0.35 -18.43
C GLN A 46 -3.17 -0.74 -17.51
N GLY A 47 -1.93 -0.60 -17.98
CA GLY A 47 -0.74 -0.88 -17.17
C GLY A 47 -0.65 0.02 -15.92
N LEU A 48 -0.91 1.32 -16.07
CA LEU A 48 -0.90 2.27 -14.97
C LEU A 48 -2.03 2.03 -13.96
N ALA A 49 -3.23 1.67 -14.43
CA ALA A 49 -4.36 1.36 -13.56
C ALA A 49 -4.09 0.11 -12.71
N THR A 50 -3.62 -0.99 -13.32
CA THR A 50 -3.27 -2.21 -12.59
C THR A 50 -2.18 -1.95 -11.56
N LEU A 51 -1.16 -1.15 -11.92
CA LEU A 51 -0.10 -0.81 -11.00
C LEU A 51 -0.58 0.07 -9.83
N SER A 52 -1.48 1.03 -10.08
CA SER A 52 -2.07 1.85 -9.02
C SER A 52 -2.84 0.99 -8.01
N GLU A 53 -3.60 -0.01 -8.48
CA GLU A 53 -4.31 -0.96 -7.62
C GLU A 53 -3.35 -1.81 -6.77
N GLU A 54 -2.29 -2.35 -7.38
CA GLU A 54 -1.29 -3.14 -6.65
C GLU A 54 -0.54 -2.31 -5.59
N LEU A 55 -0.13 -1.09 -5.93
CA LEU A 55 0.52 -0.16 -4.99
C LEU A 55 -0.44 0.33 -3.90
N SER A 56 -1.74 0.33 -4.18
CA SER A 56 -2.80 0.66 -3.23
C SER A 56 -3.27 -0.54 -2.42
N GLY A 57 -2.72 -1.73 -2.66
CA GLY A 57 -3.12 -2.99 -2.03
C GLY A 57 -3.00 -3.02 -0.50
N ALA A 58 -3.78 -3.92 0.11
CA ALA A 58 -3.81 -4.12 1.56
C ALA A 58 -2.49 -4.69 2.11
N GLU A 59 -1.68 -5.36 1.28
CA GLU A 59 -0.41 -6.00 1.68
C GLU A 59 0.64 -4.96 2.12
N ILE A 60 0.75 -3.84 1.39
CA ILE A 60 1.69 -2.76 1.73
C ILE A 60 1.24 -2.03 3.00
N GLU A 61 -0.07 -1.82 3.20
CA GLU A 61 -0.61 -1.26 4.44
C GLU A 61 -0.35 -2.20 5.63
N GLY A 62 -0.51 -3.51 5.42
CA GLY A 62 -0.21 -4.53 6.42
C GLY A 62 1.25 -4.49 6.85
N ALA A 63 2.19 -4.37 5.91
CA ALA A 63 3.61 -4.28 6.24
C ALA A 63 4.01 -2.95 6.88
N ALA A 64 3.40 -1.84 6.48
CA ALA A 64 3.59 -0.56 7.17
C ALA A 64 3.12 -0.67 8.63
N THR A 65 1.94 -1.24 8.86
CA THR A 65 1.42 -1.49 10.22
C THR A 65 2.35 -2.43 11.01
N ALA A 66 2.88 -3.47 10.37
CA ALA A 66 3.83 -4.39 11.00
C ALA A 66 5.15 -3.69 11.39
N LEU A 67 5.70 -2.79 10.55
CA LEU A 67 6.88 -1.98 10.92
C LEU A 67 6.62 -1.12 12.17
N GLN A 68 5.44 -0.50 12.26
CA GLN A 68 5.03 0.26 13.44
C GLN A 68 4.90 -0.63 14.68
N GLU A 69 4.38 -1.85 14.53
CA GLU A 69 4.28 -2.82 15.63
C GLU A 69 5.67 -3.25 16.14
N ILE A 70 6.62 -3.53 15.24
CA ILE A 70 8.02 -3.84 15.63
C ILE A 70 8.66 -2.64 16.34
N ALA A 71 8.50 -1.43 15.80
CA ALA A 71 9.02 -0.21 16.41
C ALA A 71 8.48 -0.03 17.84
N ALA A 72 7.16 -0.18 18.03
CA ALA A 72 6.51 -0.08 19.33
C ALA A 72 7.08 -1.11 20.33
N ARG A 73 7.27 -2.36 19.89
CA ARG A 73 7.82 -3.42 20.73
C ARG A 73 9.28 -3.17 21.12
N LEU A 74 10.13 -2.70 20.20
CA LEU A 74 11.51 -2.33 20.55
C LEU A 74 11.55 -1.20 21.59
N SER A 75 10.65 -0.21 21.47
CA SER A 75 10.52 0.86 22.45
C SER A 75 10.02 0.33 23.80
N GLU A 76 9.04 -0.57 23.80
CA GLU A 76 8.53 -1.20 25.02
C GLU A 76 9.63 -1.99 25.73
N LEU A 77 10.38 -2.83 25.00
CA LEU A 77 11.54 -3.55 25.54
C LEU A 77 12.56 -2.58 26.14
N ALA A 78 12.88 -1.48 25.47
CA ALA A 78 13.80 -0.49 26.01
C ALA A 78 13.30 0.16 27.31
N GLN A 79 11.99 0.31 27.48
CA GLN A 79 11.36 0.88 28.68
C GLN A 79 11.25 -0.12 29.84
N THR A 80 11.16 -1.42 29.56
CA THR A 80 11.06 -2.47 30.59
C THR A 80 12.42 -2.84 31.17
N LEU A 81 13.51 -2.76 30.40
CA LEU A 81 14.86 -3.14 30.85
C LEU A 81 15.30 -2.49 32.19
N PRO A 82 15.13 -1.17 32.42
CA PRO A 82 15.51 -0.55 33.68
C PRO A 82 14.66 -1.05 34.86
N ALA A 83 13.38 -1.33 34.63
CA ALA A 83 12.48 -1.86 35.66
C ALA A 83 12.88 -3.30 36.05
N GLU A 84 13.26 -4.14 35.08
CA GLU A 84 13.81 -5.48 35.35
C GLU A 84 15.11 -5.41 36.16
N SER A 85 16.04 -4.54 35.77
CA SER A 85 17.30 -4.29 36.49
C SER A 85 17.06 -3.86 37.93
N ALA A 86 16.09 -2.98 38.17
CA ALA A 86 15.74 -2.48 39.50
C ALA A 86 15.12 -3.57 40.39
N LEU A 87 14.22 -4.40 39.83
CA LEU A 87 13.61 -5.51 40.55
C LEU A 87 14.64 -6.59 40.91
N LEU A 88 15.54 -6.96 39.98
CA LEU A 88 16.65 -7.88 40.27
C LEU A 88 17.58 -7.35 41.36
N ALA A 89 17.91 -6.06 41.33
CA ALA A 89 18.72 -5.43 42.37
C ALA A 89 18.01 -5.47 43.75
N THR A 90 16.69 -5.27 43.77
CA THR A 90 15.88 -5.36 45.00
C THR A 90 15.88 -6.79 45.54
N ILE A 91 15.64 -7.80 44.69
CA ILE A 91 15.72 -9.22 45.05
C ILE A 91 17.11 -9.56 45.60
N GLY A 92 18.18 -9.08 44.97
CA GLY A 92 19.55 -9.31 45.42
C GLY A 92 19.83 -8.72 46.81
N THR A 93 19.34 -7.50 47.06
CA THR A 93 19.47 -6.82 48.36
C THR A 93 18.70 -7.57 49.46
N SER A 94 17.45 -7.95 49.20
CA SER A 94 16.64 -8.73 50.15
C SER A 94 17.21 -10.13 50.40
N THR A 95 17.81 -10.76 49.38
CA THR A 95 18.51 -12.05 49.52
C THR A 95 19.74 -11.93 50.42
N ALA A 96 20.51 -10.85 50.28
CA ALA A 96 21.65 -10.57 51.15
C ALA A 96 21.21 -10.28 52.60
N GLU A 97 20.10 -9.56 52.78
CA GLU A 97 19.50 -9.34 54.09
C GLU A 97 19.07 -10.67 54.74
N ALA A 98 18.36 -11.53 54.00
CA ALA A 98 17.98 -12.86 54.48
C ALA A 98 19.20 -13.70 54.92
N SER A 99 20.30 -13.67 54.15
CA SER A 99 21.57 -14.30 54.52
C SER A 99 22.12 -13.81 55.86
N SER A 100 22.06 -12.49 56.07
CA SER A 100 22.55 -11.87 57.31
C SER A 100 21.74 -12.30 58.53
N LEU A 101 20.42 -12.51 58.38
CA LEU A 101 19.51 -12.96 59.44
C LEU A 101 19.63 -14.45 59.75
N LEU A 102 20.04 -15.27 58.78
CA LEU A 102 20.29 -16.70 58.99
C LEU A 102 21.51 -16.96 59.88
N LYS A 103 22.56 -16.13 59.80
CA LYS A 103 23.80 -16.32 60.57
C LYS A 103 23.56 -16.37 62.10
N PRO A 104 22.83 -15.43 62.73
CA PRO A 104 22.45 -15.55 64.14
C PRO A 104 21.60 -16.78 64.46
N LEU A 105 20.67 -17.15 63.59
CA LEU A 105 19.80 -18.31 63.79
C LEU A 105 20.61 -19.61 63.92
N PHE A 106 21.62 -19.80 63.07
CA PHE A 106 22.56 -20.93 63.20
C PHE A 106 23.23 -20.99 64.56
N LYS A 107 23.68 -19.84 65.06
CA LYS A 107 24.35 -19.75 66.36
C LYS A 107 23.41 -20.15 67.49
N HIS A 108 22.16 -19.70 67.47
CA HIS A 108 21.16 -20.03 68.49
C HIS A 108 20.77 -21.52 68.43
N ILE A 109 20.55 -22.09 67.25
CA ILE A 109 20.25 -23.53 67.09
C ILE A 109 21.44 -24.39 67.55
N GLY A 110 22.66 -23.98 67.23
CA GLY A 110 23.87 -24.63 67.74
C GLY A 110 23.95 -24.60 69.27
N MET A 111 23.57 -23.47 69.88
CA MET A 111 23.51 -23.33 71.33
C MET A 111 22.49 -24.30 71.96
N ILE A 112 21.31 -24.50 71.36
CA ILE A 112 20.32 -25.50 71.81
C ILE A 112 20.95 -26.90 71.89
N THR A 113 21.69 -27.28 70.84
CA THR A 113 22.37 -28.58 70.79
C THR A 113 23.45 -28.72 71.88
N ILE A 114 24.18 -27.64 72.17
CA ILE A 114 25.19 -27.59 73.25
C ILE A 114 24.53 -27.66 74.64
N ILE A 115 23.44 -26.93 74.86
CA ILE A 115 22.65 -26.94 76.09
C ILE A 115 22.09 -28.34 76.33
N ALA A 116 21.48 -28.96 75.32
CA ALA A 116 20.95 -30.32 75.41
C ALA A 116 22.04 -31.35 75.74
N ARG A 117 23.25 -31.22 75.16
CA ARG A 117 24.39 -32.07 75.49
C ARG A 117 24.91 -31.85 76.90
N SER A 118 24.99 -30.60 77.35
CA SER A 118 25.41 -30.26 78.72
C SER A 118 24.41 -30.78 79.74
N ALA A 119 23.12 -30.65 79.45
CA ALA A 119 22.03 -31.23 80.22
C ALA A 119 22.12 -32.75 80.33
N ARG A 120 22.49 -33.42 79.25
CA ARG A 120 22.68 -34.88 79.24
C ARG A 120 23.85 -35.33 80.11
N ILE A 121 24.93 -34.56 80.17
CA ILE A 121 26.08 -34.84 81.07
C ILE A 121 25.64 -34.71 82.52
N GLU A 122 24.95 -33.62 82.86
CA GLU A 122 24.40 -33.40 84.21
C GLU A 122 23.36 -34.46 84.59
N ALA A 123 22.62 -34.99 83.60
CA ALA A 123 21.60 -36.02 83.83
C ALA A 123 22.25 -37.37 84.14
N ALA A 124 23.44 -37.61 83.60
CA ALA A 124 24.20 -38.83 83.85
C ALA A 124 24.82 -38.87 85.26
N SER A 125 24.97 -37.72 85.94
CA SER A 125 25.50 -37.60 87.30
C SER A 125 24.45 -37.64 88.42
N LEU A 126 23.15 -37.71 88.09
CA LEU A 126 22.06 -37.81 89.06
C LEU A 126 21.80 -39.25 89.53
N ASP A 127 21.69 -39.45 90.85
CA ASP A 127 21.21 -40.69 91.46
C ASP A 127 19.69 -40.65 91.68
N GLY A 128 18.94 -41.46 90.92
CA GLY A 128 17.47 -41.52 90.91
C GLY A 128 16.81 -40.69 89.79
N ASP A 129 15.79 -41.26 89.13
CA ASP A 129 15.03 -40.69 87.98
C ASP A 129 15.84 -40.39 86.68
N ARG A 130 17.04 -40.95 86.59
CA ARG A 130 18.01 -40.80 85.49
C ARG A 130 17.44 -41.06 84.09
N GLU A 131 16.60 -42.08 83.92
CA GLU A 131 16.02 -42.42 82.62
C GLU A 131 15.11 -41.31 82.09
N GLY A 132 14.28 -40.72 82.96
CA GLY A 132 13.41 -39.61 82.60
C GLY A 132 14.20 -38.37 82.19
N PHE A 133 15.31 -38.08 82.88
CA PHE A 133 16.18 -36.95 82.53
C PHE A 133 17.01 -37.20 81.26
N LEU A 134 17.45 -38.42 81.00
CA LEU A 134 18.15 -38.77 79.77
C LEU A 134 17.23 -38.74 78.53
N ALA A 135 15.96 -39.14 78.67
CA ALA A 135 15.00 -39.13 77.58
C ALA A 135 14.72 -37.73 77.02
N PHE A 136 14.45 -36.74 77.88
CA PHE A 136 14.16 -35.38 77.41
C PHE A 136 15.39 -34.69 76.80
N THR A 137 16.59 -34.93 77.36
CA THR A 137 17.83 -34.35 76.81
C THR A 137 18.15 -34.92 75.44
N GLN A 138 17.82 -36.19 75.22
CA GLN A 138 17.90 -36.83 73.91
C GLN A 138 16.89 -36.23 72.93
N GLU A 139 15.64 -36.05 73.35
CA GLU A 139 14.59 -35.46 72.51
C GLU A 139 14.93 -34.02 72.08
N ALA A 140 15.39 -33.17 73.02
CA ALA A 140 15.86 -31.81 72.72
C ALA A 140 17.08 -31.81 71.79
N TYR A 141 18.00 -32.77 71.95
CA TYR A 141 19.17 -32.90 71.10
C TYR A 141 18.80 -33.33 69.67
N ASP A 142 17.93 -34.32 69.52
CA ASP A 142 17.49 -34.84 68.22
C ASP A 142 16.69 -33.79 67.44
N LEU A 143 15.82 -33.07 68.14
CA LEU A 143 15.07 -31.95 67.57
C LEU A 143 16.00 -30.80 67.15
N GLY A 144 16.94 -30.40 68.01
CA GLY A 144 17.98 -29.42 67.68
C GLY A 144 18.81 -29.83 66.46
N LYS A 145 19.17 -31.12 66.35
CA LYS A 145 19.87 -31.70 65.19
C LYS A 145 19.04 -31.72 63.92
N ALA A 146 17.73 -31.95 64.01
CA ALA A 146 16.83 -31.93 62.85
C ALA A 146 16.67 -30.51 62.31
N VAL A 147 16.44 -29.55 63.21
CA VAL A 147 16.36 -28.11 62.90
C VAL A 147 17.68 -27.61 62.30
N GLN A 148 18.81 -27.99 62.89
CA GLN A 148 20.13 -27.62 62.37
C GLN A 148 20.30 -28.08 60.92
N ARG A 149 19.97 -29.33 60.61
CA ARG A 149 20.05 -29.87 59.23
C ARG A 149 19.15 -29.11 58.25
N SER A 150 17.94 -28.74 58.67
CA SER A 150 17.00 -27.96 57.84
C SER A 150 17.58 -26.58 57.48
N ILE A 151 18.14 -25.88 58.48
CA ILE A 151 18.72 -24.54 58.29
C ILE A 151 20.06 -24.57 57.55
N GLU A 152 20.89 -25.61 57.74
CA GLU A 152 22.07 -25.89 56.91
C GLU A 152 21.70 -26.13 55.43
N GLY A 153 20.57 -26.78 55.16
CA GLY A 153 19.99 -26.88 53.82
C GLY A 153 19.66 -25.50 53.25
N CYS A 154 18.90 -24.71 54.00
CA CYS A 154 18.50 -23.36 53.61
C CYS A 154 19.66 -22.43 53.32
N ALA A 155 20.77 -22.49 54.08
CA ALA A 155 21.95 -21.67 53.79
C ALA A 155 22.63 -22.04 52.46
N ARG A 156 22.64 -23.32 52.10
CA ARG A 156 23.16 -23.75 50.79
C ARG A 156 22.27 -23.27 49.65
N ASP A 157 20.95 -23.36 49.81
CA ASP A 157 20.01 -22.86 48.82
C ASP A 157 20.07 -21.31 48.72
N GLN A 158 20.27 -20.61 49.85
CA GLN A 158 20.49 -19.17 49.89
C GLN A 158 21.73 -18.74 49.12
N GLN A 159 22.83 -19.46 49.27
CA GLN A 159 24.07 -19.17 48.55
C GLN A 159 23.85 -19.32 47.04
N ARG A 160 23.19 -20.40 46.62
CA ARG A 160 22.81 -20.64 45.21
C ARG A 160 21.91 -19.53 44.67
N LEU A 161 20.91 -19.12 45.44
CA LEU A 161 20.02 -18.02 45.11
C LEU A 161 20.79 -16.70 44.94
N SER A 162 21.69 -16.38 45.87
CA SER A 162 22.50 -15.17 45.82
C SER A 162 23.41 -15.14 44.59
N GLU A 163 24.02 -16.27 44.24
CA GLU A 163 24.87 -16.42 43.06
C GLU A 163 24.06 -16.29 41.76
N ALA A 164 22.87 -16.91 41.69
CA ALA A 164 21.99 -16.83 40.54
C ALA A 164 21.48 -15.40 40.30
N VAL A 165 20.99 -14.73 41.35
CA VAL A 165 20.50 -13.34 41.26
C VAL A 165 21.63 -12.37 40.95
N ALA A 166 22.82 -12.55 41.54
CA ALA A 166 23.98 -11.72 41.21
C ALA A 166 24.39 -11.87 39.74
N THR A 167 24.44 -13.12 39.24
CA THR A 167 24.75 -13.41 37.84
C THR A 167 23.72 -12.79 36.90
N ALA A 168 22.43 -12.97 37.18
CA ALA A 168 21.35 -12.38 36.39
C ALA A 168 21.40 -10.84 36.42
N SER A 169 21.64 -10.23 37.59
CA SER A 169 21.72 -8.77 37.73
C SER A 169 22.91 -8.16 36.96
N VAL A 170 24.08 -8.81 36.99
CA VAL A 170 25.25 -8.37 36.21
C VAL A 170 24.95 -8.45 34.72
N ARG A 171 24.44 -9.60 34.24
CA ARG A 171 24.09 -9.80 32.83
C ARG A 171 23.03 -8.82 32.36
N GLN A 172 21.99 -8.58 33.16
CA GLN A 172 20.92 -7.65 32.82
C GLN A 172 21.45 -6.21 32.71
N LYS A 173 22.30 -5.77 33.64
CA LYS A 173 22.91 -4.42 33.57
C LYS A 173 23.84 -4.25 32.38
N GLU A 174 24.65 -5.28 32.08
CA GLU A 174 25.51 -5.27 30.89
C GLU A 174 24.66 -5.19 29.61
N PHE A 175 23.57 -5.96 29.57
CA PHE A 175 22.62 -5.96 28.47
C PHE A 175 21.95 -4.58 28.30
N GLU A 176 21.38 -4.03 29.37
CA GLU A 176 20.76 -2.69 29.40
C GLU A 176 21.74 -1.62 28.91
N SER A 177 22.96 -1.60 29.44
CA SER A 177 23.98 -0.60 29.05
C SER A 177 24.41 -0.73 27.59
N ARG A 178 24.44 -1.95 27.04
CA ARG A 178 24.93 -2.21 25.70
C ARG A 178 23.86 -2.00 24.64
N TYR A 179 22.63 -2.42 24.93
CA TYR A 179 21.56 -2.52 23.95
C TYR A 179 20.40 -1.54 24.18
N GLY A 180 20.26 -0.93 25.36
CA GLY A 180 19.15 0.00 25.65
C GLY A 180 19.06 1.16 24.66
N ASN A 181 20.17 1.87 24.43
CA ASN A 181 20.21 2.96 23.44
C ASN A 181 20.00 2.47 22.01
N GLN A 182 20.47 1.25 21.68
CA GLN A 182 20.30 0.68 20.35
C GLN A 182 18.82 0.35 20.09
N LEU A 183 18.10 -0.23 21.06
CA LEU A 183 16.67 -0.51 20.95
C LEU A 183 15.85 0.76 20.68
N VAL A 184 16.16 1.86 21.39
CA VAL A 184 15.49 3.16 21.17
C VAL A 184 15.81 3.73 19.80
N SER A 185 17.08 3.70 19.38
CA SER A 185 17.50 4.22 18.08
C SER A 185 16.85 3.44 16.93
N GLU A 186 16.86 2.11 16.98
CA GLU A 186 16.27 1.25 15.96
C GLU A 186 14.74 1.35 15.92
N SER A 187 14.10 1.52 17.08
CA SER A 187 12.67 1.83 17.17
C SER A 187 12.32 3.13 16.42
N ALA A 188 13.09 4.19 16.66
CA ALA A 188 12.91 5.46 15.96
C ALA A 188 13.18 5.33 14.45
N GLU A 189 14.23 4.62 14.05
CA GLU A 189 14.54 4.38 12.64
C GLU A 189 13.45 3.55 11.92
N LEU A 190 12.83 2.57 12.60
CA LEU A 190 11.70 1.81 12.07
C LEU A 190 10.42 2.66 11.96
N ALA A 191 10.18 3.56 12.91
CA ALA A 191 9.06 4.49 12.85
C ALA A 191 9.23 5.50 11.71
N ASP A 192 10.45 6.00 11.48
CA ASP A 192 10.76 6.85 10.34
C ASP A 192 10.64 6.08 9.02
N ALA A 193 11.09 4.82 8.98
CA ALA A 193 10.92 3.93 7.84
C ALA A 193 9.44 3.68 7.51
N TYR A 194 8.57 3.57 8.52
CA TYR A 194 7.12 3.50 8.33
C TYR A 194 6.58 4.74 7.60
N GLY A 195 6.94 5.94 8.08
CA GLY A 195 6.55 7.19 7.45
C GLY A 195 7.04 7.29 6.00
N GLY A 196 8.31 6.96 5.77
CA GLY A 196 8.91 6.97 4.43
C GLY A 196 8.26 5.97 3.46
N LEU A 197 7.87 4.78 3.92
CA LEU A 197 7.20 3.77 3.08
C LEU A 197 5.81 4.25 2.66
N ARG A 198 5.06 4.87 3.59
CA ARG A 198 3.73 5.41 3.32
C ARG A 198 3.79 6.61 2.37
N ASP A 199 4.76 7.50 2.57
CA ASP A 199 4.98 8.65 1.68
C ASP A 199 5.37 8.19 0.28
N GLN A 200 6.28 7.22 0.17
CA GLN A 200 6.69 6.66 -1.12
C GLN A 200 5.50 6.02 -1.85
N ARG A 201 4.69 5.23 -1.15
CA ARG A 201 3.47 4.63 -1.70
C ARG A 201 2.49 5.70 -2.20
N SER A 202 2.22 6.70 -1.36
CA SER A 202 1.30 7.79 -1.72
C SER A 202 1.77 8.55 -2.95
N LYS A 203 3.08 8.79 -3.08
CA LYS A 203 3.66 9.42 -4.27
C LYS A 203 3.50 8.53 -5.50
N SER A 204 3.89 7.25 -5.43
CA SER A 204 3.80 6.33 -6.58
C SER A 204 2.35 6.13 -7.05
N SER A 205 1.39 5.97 -6.13
CA SER A 205 -0.04 5.86 -6.46
C SER A 205 -0.57 7.15 -7.09
N HIS A 206 -0.24 8.31 -6.52
CA HIS A 206 -0.66 9.59 -7.07
C HIS A 206 -0.14 9.82 -8.50
N VAL A 207 1.11 9.45 -8.77
CA VAL A 207 1.72 9.53 -10.11
C VAL A 207 0.99 8.59 -11.08
N ALA A 208 0.73 7.34 -10.67
CA ALA A 208 0.01 6.37 -11.50
C ALA A 208 -1.41 6.85 -11.84
N ASP A 209 -2.12 7.46 -10.88
CA ASP A 209 -3.47 7.99 -11.08
C ASP A 209 -3.49 9.20 -12.01
N LEU A 210 -2.57 10.15 -11.85
CA LEU A 210 -2.43 11.30 -12.74
C LEU A 210 -2.10 10.88 -14.17
N ALA A 211 -1.17 9.93 -14.32
CA ALA A 211 -0.80 9.38 -15.61
C ALA A 211 -1.98 8.63 -16.25
N SER A 212 -2.70 7.78 -15.50
CA SER A 212 -3.88 7.07 -15.98
C SER A 212 -5.00 8.02 -16.42
N ALA A 213 -5.34 9.01 -15.60
CA ALA A 213 -6.39 9.98 -15.91
C ALA A 213 -6.10 10.76 -17.19
N SER A 214 -4.84 11.14 -17.39
CA SER A 214 -4.46 11.93 -18.56
C SER A 214 -4.34 11.07 -19.81
N THR A 215 -3.80 9.86 -19.69
CA THR A 215 -3.76 8.85 -20.77
C THR A 215 -5.17 8.49 -21.26
N ARG A 216 -6.15 8.42 -20.35
CA ARG A 216 -7.57 8.24 -20.68
C ARG A 216 -8.14 9.39 -21.50
N LYS A 217 -7.89 10.64 -21.10
CA LYS A 217 -8.33 11.83 -21.85
C LYS A 217 -7.79 11.84 -23.27
N ILE A 218 -6.51 11.47 -23.46
CA ILE A 218 -5.89 11.37 -24.78
C ILE A 218 -6.58 10.29 -25.61
N ALA A 219 -6.83 9.10 -25.05
CA ALA A 219 -7.52 8.02 -25.75
C ALA A 219 -8.94 8.40 -26.20
N GLU A 220 -9.69 9.13 -25.37
CA GLU A 220 -11.03 9.67 -25.69
C GLU A 220 -10.97 10.73 -26.79
N ALA A 221 -10.02 11.67 -26.72
CA ALA A 221 -9.84 12.71 -27.71
C ALA A 221 -9.45 12.12 -29.08
N VAL A 222 -8.54 11.14 -29.11
CA VAL A 222 -8.19 10.39 -30.32
C VAL A 222 -9.41 9.64 -30.87
N GLY A 223 -10.22 9.01 -30.01
CA GLY A 223 -11.47 8.35 -30.42
C GLY A 223 -12.45 9.32 -31.10
N SER A 224 -12.62 10.52 -30.54
CA SER A 224 -13.46 11.57 -31.13
C SER A 224 -12.91 12.09 -32.47
N ALA A 225 -11.59 12.21 -32.61
CA ALA A 225 -10.95 12.57 -33.87
C ALA A 225 -11.18 11.50 -34.95
N ILE A 226 -11.11 10.21 -34.60
CA ILE A 226 -11.42 9.10 -35.52
C ILE A 226 -12.87 9.16 -36.00
N ILE A 227 -13.82 9.47 -35.12
CA ILE A 227 -15.23 9.67 -35.52
C ILE A 227 -15.35 10.85 -36.49
N SER A 228 -14.64 11.94 -36.23
CA SER A 228 -14.63 13.12 -37.09
C SER A 228 -14.04 12.86 -38.49
N LEU A 229 -13.22 11.80 -38.66
CA LEU A 229 -12.72 11.40 -39.98
C LEU A 229 -13.83 10.93 -40.94
N GLN A 230 -15.01 10.57 -40.44
CA GLN A 230 -16.15 10.21 -41.30
C GLN A 230 -16.61 11.37 -42.20
N ALA A 231 -16.34 12.61 -41.81
CA ALA A 231 -16.62 13.80 -42.63
C ALA A 231 -15.89 13.78 -43.99
N GLY A 232 -14.72 13.13 -44.05
CA GLY A 232 -13.97 12.95 -45.29
C GLY A 232 -14.71 12.05 -46.29
N ASP A 233 -15.36 10.98 -45.82
CA ASP A 233 -16.14 10.10 -46.70
C ASP A 233 -17.37 10.82 -47.26
N SER A 234 -18.07 11.60 -46.42
CA SER A 234 -19.17 12.44 -46.88
C SER A 234 -18.72 13.44 -47.94
N THR A 235 -17.60 14.14 -47.71
CA THR A 235 -17.06 15.09 -48.69
C THR A 235 -16.67 14.40 -49.99
N ARG A 236 -15.98 13.25 -49.93
CA ARG A 236 -15.61 12.45 -51.11
C ARG A 236 -16.84 12.09 -51.95
N GLN A 237 -17.89 11.56 -51.33
CA GLN A 237 -19.15 11.22 -52.02
C GLN A 237 -19.77 12.44 -52.71
N ARG A 238 -19.78 13.60 -52.03
CA ARG A 238 -20.29 14.85 -52.61
C ARG A 238 -19.48 15.29 -53.83
N LEU A 239 -18.15 15.19 -53.78
CA LEU A 239 -17.30 15.49 -54.93
C LEU A 239 -17.54 14.52 -56.11
N GLU A 240 -17.79 13.23 -55.82
CA GLU A 240 -18.15 12.24 -56.84
C GLU A 240 -19.50 12.55 -57.49
N HIS A 241 -20.50 12.98 -56.72
CA HIS A 241 -21.77 13.44 -57.25
C HIS A 241 -21.61 14.70 -58.12
N VAL A 242 -20.73 15.61 -57.74
CA VAL A 242 -20.38 16.78 -58.57
C VAL A 242 -19.75 16.34 -59.89
N CYS A 243 -18.77 15.44 -59.87
CA CYS A 243 -18.16 14.88 -61.09
C CYS A 243 -19.20 14.16 -61.98
N HIS A 244 -20.12 13.41 -61.37
CA HIS A 244 -21.23 12.77 -62.10
C HIS A 244 -22.09 13.82 -62.81
N GLY A 245 -22.48 14.88 -62.11
CA GLY A 245 -23.24 16.00 -62.66
C GLY A 245 -22.51 16.71 -63.81
N LEU A 246 -21.20 16.91 -63.70
CA LEU A 246 -20.38 17.52 -64.77
C LEU A 246 -20.26 16.60 -66.00
N GLY A 247 -20.13 15.28 -65.80
CA GLY A 247 -20.13 14.30 -66.89
C GLY A 247 -21.45 14.31 -67.66
N ARG A 248 -22.56 14.46 -66.94
CA ARG A 248 -23.91 14.63 -67.49
C ARG A 248 -24.10 15.94 -68.29
N ALA A 249 -23.40 17.01 -67.93
CA ALA A 249 -23.39 18.27 -68.67
C ALA A 249 -22.49 18.26 -69.93
N SER A 250 -21.56 17.29 -70.04
CA SER A 250 -20.57 17.20 -71.12
C SER A 250 -21.10 16.57 -72.42
N GLY A 251 -22.38 16.18 -72.47
CA GLY A 251 -23.02 15.51 -73.61
C GLY A 251 -22.79 13.99 -73.64
N PRO A 252 -23.41 13.26 -74.57
CA PRO A 252 -23.42 11.79 -74.54
C PRO A 252 -22.02 11.20 -74.75
N SER A 253 -21.60 10.34 -73.81
CA SER A 253 -20.56 9.35 -74.06
C SER A 253 -20.99 8.45 -75.23
N PRO A 254 -20.08 7.94 -76.08
CA PRO A 254 -20.44 7.02 -77.15
C PRO A 254 -21.09 5.76 -76.56
N SER A 255 -22.43 5.72 -76.58
CA SER A 255 -23.27 4.65 -76.05
C SER A 255 -24.15 4.11 -77.17
N LEU A 256 -24.39 2.80 -77.16
CA LEU A 256 -25.23 2.10 -78.14
C LEU A 256 -26.73 2.35 -77.92
N VAL A 257 -27.11 3.00 -76.81
CA VAL A 257 -28.49 3.35 -76.46
C VAL A 257 -28.67 4.88 -76.58
N PRO A 258 -29.71 5.39 -77.27
CA PRO A 258 -29.99 6.82 -77.34
C PRO A 258 -30.35 7.36 -75.96
N GLU A 259 -29.44 8.11 -75.33
CA GLU A 259 -29.74 8.84 -74.11
C GLU A 259 -30.39 10.20 -74.44
N PRO A 260 -31.32 10.67 -73.60
CA PRO A 260 -31.90 12.01 -73.73
C PRO A 260 -30.78 13.06 -73.66
N VAL A 261 -30.55 13.79 -74.77
CA VAL A 261 -29.51 14.82 -74.89
C VAL A 261 -29.91 16.08 -74.12
N THR A 262 -29.06 16.53 -73.19
CA THR A 262 -29.24 17.79 -72.46
C THR A 262 -29.38 18.97 -73.41
N SER A 263 -30.32 19.87 -73.11
CA SER A 263 -30.35 21.15 -73.81
C SER A 263 -29.14 21.99 -73.38
N ASP A 264 -28.76 22.97 -74.21
CA ASP A 264 -27.69 23.91 -73.87
C ASP A 264 -28.00 24.69 -72.58
N ASP A 265 -29.27 25.06 -72.38
CA ASP A 265 -29.75 25.70 -71.17
C ASP A 265 -29.71 24.74 -69.96
N GLY A 266 -29.99 23.45 -70.17
CA GLY A 266 -29.85 22.39 -69.19
C GLY A 266 -28.40 22.15 -68.76
N ALA A 267 -27.47 22.08 -69.71
CA ALA A 267 -26.04 21.94 -69.43
C ALA A 267 -25.50 23.13 -68.61
N ARG A 268 -25.95 24.36 -68.91
CA ARG A 268 -25.62 25.56 -68.12
C ARG A 268 -26.24 25.54 -66.72
N ALA A 269 -27.50 25.09 -66.59
CA ALA A 269 -28.15 24.95 -65.28
C ALA A 269 -27.41 23.91 -64.40
N ILE A 270 -27.02 22.77 -64.98
CA ILE A 270 -26.22 21.74 -64.29
C ILE A 270 -24.85 22.31 -63.90
N GLY A 271 -24.16 23.03 -64.79
CA GLY A 271 -22.87 23.65 -64.48
C GLY A 271 -22.92 24.64 -63.30
N LEU A 272 -23.97 25.47 -63.21
CA LEU A 272 -24.18 26.38 -62.09
C LEU A 272 -24.56 25.64 -60.80
N LEU A 273 -25.40 24.59 -60.88
CA LEU A 273 -25.73 23.74 -59.74
C LEU A 273 -24.47 23.05 -59.19
N GLN A 274 -23.65 22.47 -60.06
CA GLN A 274 -22.42 21.79 -59.65
C GLN A 274 -21.40 22.77 -59.05
N ALA A 275 -21.33 24.01 -59.53
CA ALA A 275 -20.52 25.03 -58.90
C ALA A 275 -21.02 25.41 -57.48
N ALA A 276 -22.35 25.46 -57.28
CA ALA A 276 -22.95 25.68 -55.97
C ALA A 276 -22.69 24.51 -55.00
N GLN A 277 -22.89 23.27 -55.45
CA GLN A 277 -22.58 22.06 -54.69
C GLN A 277 -21.10 21.98 -54.30
N LEU A 278 -20.20 22.27 -55.24
CA LEU A 278 -18.76 22.22 -55.01
C LEU A 278 -18.30 23.24 -53.96
N ARG A 279 -18.87 24.45 -53.97
CA ARG A 279 -18.60 25.47 -52.95
C ARG A 279 -19.09 25.08 -51.57
N ASP A 280 -20.29 24.53 -51.49
CA ASP A 280 -20.85 24.11 -50.21
C ASP A 280 -20.05 22.94 -49.63
N ALA A 281 -19.72 21.94 -50.47
CA ALA A 281 -18.86 20.82 -50.08
C ALA A 281 -17.48 21.30 -49.60
N GLN A 282 -16.85 22.24 -50.31
CA GLN A 282 -15.55 22.78 -49.89
C GLN A 282 -15.64 23.56 -48.57
N ARG A 283 -16.71 24.33 -48.34
CA ARG A 283 -16.89 25.11 -47.11
C ARG A 283 -17.02 24.20 -45.89
N GLU A 284 -17.87 23.18 -45.98
CA GLU A 284 -18.06 22.19 -44.92
C GLU A 284 -16.76 21.43 -44.66
N PHE A 285 -16.13 20.94 -45.73
CA PHE A 285 -14.87 20.22 -45.63
C PHE A 285 -13.72 21.04 -45.03
N GLY A 286 -13.62 22.33 -45.37
CA GLY A 286 -12.65 23.24 -44.76
C GLY A 286 -12.91 23.44 -43.25
N GLY A 287 -14.19 23.48 -42.85
CA GLY A 287 -14.60 23.50 -41.45
C GLY A 287 -14.17 22.23 -40.71
N ASP A 288 -14.42 21.07 -41.30
CA ASP A 288 -14.10 19.76 -40.74
C ASP A 288 -12.59 19.54 -40.61
N ILE A 289 -11.80 19.88 -41.64
CA ILE A 289 -10.33 19.88 -41.57
C ILE A 289 -9.87 20.78 -40.42
N GLY A 290 -10.43 22.00 -40.32
CA GLY A 290 -10.08 22.92 -39.24
C GLY A 290 -10.40 22.36 -37.85
N GLN A 291 -11.51 21.63 -37.70
CA GLN A 291 -11.87 20.96 -36.46
C GLN A 291 -10.91 19.82 -36.12
N ILE A 292 -10.56 18.98 -37.10
CA ILE A 292 -9.60 17.89 -36.92
C ILE A 292 -8.23 18.44 -36.52
N VAL A 293 -7.73 19.48 -37.18
CA VAL A 293 -6.43 20.11 -36.86
C VAL A 293 -6.42 20.67 -35.43
N ARG A 294 -7.53 21.30 -34.99
CA ARG A 294 -7.66 21.78 -33.60
C ARG A 294 -7.67 20.62 -32.60
N ALA A 295 -8.38 19.53 -32.90
CA ALA A 295 -8.42 18.34 -32.05
C ALA A 295 -7.02 17.70 -31.92
N LEU A 296 -6.29 17.54 -33.03
CA LEU A 296 -4.91 17.04 -33.02
C LEU A 296 -3.96 17.92 -32.20
N THR A 297 -4.14 19.24 -32.27
CA THR A 297 -3.33 20.19 -31.47
C THR A 297 -3.62 20.06 -29.97
N ALA A 298 -4.88 19.92 -29.58
CA ALA A 298 -5.26 19.70 -28.18
C ALA A 298 -4.68 18.38 -27.64
N ILE A 299 -4.79 17.32 -28.45
CA ILE A 299 -4.21 16.00 -28.15
C ILE A 299 -2.69 16.07 -27.93
N LEU A 300 -1.97 16.80 -28.78
CA LEU A 300 -0.52 17.02 -28.66
C LEU A 300 -0.15 17.75 -27.37
N HIS A 301 -0.89 18.80 -27.02
CA HIS A 301 -0.68 19.54 -25.78
C HIS A 301 -0.89 18.66 -24.53
N ASP A 302 -1.96 17.85 -24.55
CA ASP A 302 -2.26 16.94 -23.44
C ASP A 302 -1.19 15.85 -23.32
N ALA A 303 -0.76 15.24 -24.42
CA ALA A 303 0.33 14.26 -24.45
C ALA A 303 1.66 14.84 -23.93
N GLY A 304 2.02 16.05 -24.36
CA GLY A 304 3.23 16.74 -23.88
C GLY A 304 3.19 17.03 -22.38
N SER A 305 2.02 17.41 -21.86
CA SER A 305 1.83 17.64 -20.42
C SER A 305 1.98 16.35 -19.61
N VAL A 306 1.50 15.21 -20.12
CA VAL A 306 1.64 13.90 -19.45
C VAL A 306 3.09 13.45 -19.39
N VAL A 307 3.79 13.53 -20.52
CA VAL A 307 5.22 13.17 -20.59
C VAL A 307 6.06 14.11 -19.71
N GLY A 308 5.74 15.41 -19.68
CA GLY A 308 6.39 16.39 -18.81
C GLY A 308 6.18 16.10 -17.32
N ASN A 309 4.93 15.84 -16.91
CA ASN A 309 4.61 15.44 -15.53
C ASN A 309 5.31 14.13 -15.17
N GLY A 310 5.34 13.16 -16.07
CA GLY A 310 6.05 11.91 -15.86
C GLY A 310 7.56 12.10 -15.64
N ARG A 311 8.21 12.95 -16.44
CA ARG A 311 9.65 13.25 -16.30
C ARG A 311 9.98 14.03 -15.03
N THR A 312 9.14 14.98 -14.63
CA THR A 312 9.38 15.80 -13.43
C THR A 312 9.14 15.03 -12.14
N LEU A 313 8.13 14.16 -12.12
CA LEU A 313 7.79 13.35 -10.94
C LEU A 313 8.70 12.13 -10.79
N PHE A 314 9.24 11.59 -11.88
CA PHE A 314 10.01 10.34 -11.86
C PHE A 314 11.51 10.50 -12.16
N GLY A 315 11.89 11.43 -13.04
CA GLY A 315 13.30 11.60 -13.47
C GLY A 315 14.22 12.33 -12.47
N GLY A 316 13.78 12.54 -11.24
CA GLY A 316 14.50 13.32 -10.22
C GLY A 316 15.29 12.51 -9.20
N GLU A 317 15.01 11.22 -9.00
CA GLU A 317 15.55 10.47 -7.86
C GLU A 317 15.91 9.00 -8.19
N ASP A 318 16.68 8.76 -9.25
CA ASP A 318 17.15 7.42 -9.67
C ASP A 318 18.02 6.66 -8.64
N GLY A 319 18.22 7.18 -7.42
CA GLY A 319 19.01 6.54 -6.36
C GLY A 319 18.33 6.46 -4.99
N GLY A 320 17.18 7.09 -4.77
CA GLY A 320 16.58 7.26 -3.44
C GLY A 320 15.86 6.01 -2.92
N SER A 321 14.95 5.45 -3.72
CA SER A 321 14.04 4.40 -3.28
C SER A 321 14.71 3.05 -3.03
N SER A 322 15.65 2.65 -3.89
CA SER A 322 16.44 1.41 -3.68
C SER A 322 17.32 1.51 -2.44
N SER A 323 17.94 2.67 -2.21
CA SER A 323 18.73 2.94 -1.00
C SER A 323 17.85 2.93 0.26
N PHE A 324 16.62 3.43 0.17
CA PHE A 324 15.66 3.43 1.26
C PHE A 324 15.21 2.01 1.63
N LEU A 325 14.79 1.20 0.66
CA LEU A 325 14.32 -0.17 0.92
C LEU A 325 15.45 -1.08 1.42
N THR A 326 16.67 -0.88 0.90
CA THR A 326 17.89 -1.53 1.43
C THR A 326 18.15 -1.13 2.88
N ARG A 327 17.94 0.15 3.22
CA ARG A 327 18.05 0.64 4.60
C ARG A 327 17.02 -0.04 5.51
N ILE A 328 15.75 -0.14 5.10
CA ILE A 328 14.72 -0.85 5.89
C ILE A 328 15.10 -2.31 6.12
N LYS A 329 15.51 -3.03 5.07
CA LYS A 329 15.94 -4.44 5.18
C LYS A 329 17.06 -4.62 6.20
N ARG A 330 18.05 -3.72 6.20
CA ARG A 330 19.15 -3.72 7.18
C ARG A 330 18.66 -3.48 8.61
N ILE A 331 17.81 -2.48 8.81
CA ILE A 331 17.22 -2.14 10.11
C ILE A 331 16.41 -3.33 10.65
N LEU A 332 15.57 -3.95 9.81
CA LEU A 332 14.75 -5.09 10.20
C LEU A 332 15.61 -6.30 10.62
N ALA A 333 16.63 -6.65 9.84
CA ALA A 333 17.55 -7.73 10.20
C ALA A 333 18.29 -7.45 11.52
N HIS A 334 18.65 -6.18 11.77
CA HIS A 334 19.28 -5.77 13.02
C HIS A 334 18.28 -5.83 14.20
N ALA A 335 17.04 -5.37 14.01
CA ALA A 335 15.96 -5.47 14.99
C ALA A 335 15.68 -6.93 15.37
N SER A 336 15.58 -7.86 14.42
CA SER A 336 15.41 -9.29 14.69
C SER A 336 16.58 -9.86 15.50
N THR A 337 17.80 -9.45 15.19
CA THR A 337 19.00 -9.84 15.96
C THR A 337 18.93 -9.31 17.39
N LEU A 338 18.54 -8.04 17.58
CA LEU A 338 18.40 -7.43 18.90
C LEU A 338 17.34 -8.15 19.74
N ILE A 339 16.19 -8.48 19.14
CA ILE A 339 15.10 -9.19 19.82
C ILE A 339 15.53 -10.61 20.23
N ALA A 340 16.19 -11.35 19.35
CA ALA A 340 16.75 -12.66 19.70
C ALA A 340 17.78 -12.56 20.83
N THR A 341 18.55 -11.47 20.86
CA THR A 341 19.51 -11.20 21.95
C THR A 341 18.79 -10.86 23.25
N CYS A 342 17.71 -10.06 23.22
CA CYS A 342 16.82 -9.82 24.38
C CYS A 342 16.28 -11.13 24.95
N GLU A 343 15.78 -12.03 24.09
CA GLU A 343 15.24 -13.32 24.52
C GLU A 343 16.31 -14.16 25.22
N SER A 344 17.52 -14.24 24.63
CA SER A 344 18.63 -14.97 25.24
C SER A 344 19.06 -14.38 26.57
N ALA A 345 19.04 -13.05 26.73
CA ALA A 345 19.34 -12.38 27.99
C ALA A 345 18.25 -12.69 29.03
N GLY A 346 16.99 -12.66 28.62
CA GLY A 346 15.82 -12.97 29.45
C GLY A 346 15.86 -14.37 30.07
N ARG A 347 16.39 -15.38 29.38
CA ARG A 347 16.54 -16.74 29.94
C ARG A 347 17.36 -16.78 31.22
N SER A 348 18.41 -15.95 31.33
CA SER A 348 19.21 -15.89 32.56
C SER A 348 18.43 -15.31 33.74
N VAL A 349 17.41 -14.49 33.47
CA VAL A 349 16.49 -13.93 34.47
C VAL A 349 15.42 -14.95 34.83
N ASP A 350 14.89 -15.70 33.85
CA ASP A 350 13.99 -16.85 34.08
C ASP A 350 14.62 -17.88 35.01
N ASP A 351 15.86 -18.28 34.73
CA ASP A 351 16.59 -19.26 35.56
C ASP A 351 16.74 -18.77 37.00
N ALA A 352 17.05 -17.48 37.19
CA ALA A 352 17.14 -16.88 38.51
C ALA A 352 15.79 -16.86 39.22
N LEU A 353 14.70 -16.52 38.53
CA LEU A 353 13.34 -16.54 39.08
C LEU A 353 12.91 -17.96 39.49
N ALA A 354 13.22 -18.97 38.70
CA ALA A 354 12.94 -20.36 39.05
C ALA A 354 13.68 -20.79 40.34
N ILE A 355 14.93 -20.36 40.49
CA ILE A 355 15.72 -20.60 41.72
C ILE A 355 15.14 -19.81 42.90
N VAL A 356 14.68 -18.57 42.68
CA VAL A 356 13.99 -17.76 43.70
C VAL A 356 12.74 -18.48 44.20
N GLU A 357 11.87 -18.94 43.30
CA GLU A 357 10.62 -19.63 43.64
C GLU A 357 10.87 -20.93 44.44
N ASP A 358 11.81 -21.79 43.97
CA ASP A 358 12.19 -23.02 44.68
C ASP A 358 12.77 -22.73 46.08
N THR A 359 13.67 -21.76 46.17
CA THR A 359 14.34 -21.40 47.43
C THR A 359 13.36 -20.80 48.44
N LEU A 360 12.43 -19.96 48.00
CA LEU A 360 11.35 -19.40 48.83
C LEU A 360 10.46 -20.49 49.44
N GLY A 361 10.10 -21.51 48.64
CA GLY A 361 9.32 -22.64 49.10
C GLY A 361 10.02 -23.41 50.23
N LYS A 362 11.30 -23.73 50.03
CA LYS A 362 12.13 -24.41 51.05
C LYS A 362 12.31 -23.58 52.31
N PHE A 363 12.54 -22.27 52.18
CA PHE A 363 12.67 -21.37 53.31
C PHE A 363 11.39 -21.29 54.16
N ARG A 364 10.23 -21.19 53.52
CA ARG A 364 8.94 -21.18 54.24
C ARG A 364 8.73 -22.47 55.01
N GLN A 365 9.07 -23.61 54.42
CA GLN A 365 9.01 -24.90 55.09
C GLN A 365 9.95 -24.96 56.30
N ALA A 366 11.19 -24.47 56.15
CA ALA A 366 12.15 -24.46 57.25
C ALA A 366 11.76 -23.50 58.39
N ILE A 367 11.20 -22.33 58.08
CA ILE A 367 10.67 -21.38 59.07
C ILE A 367 9.46 -21.96 59.82
N ALA A 368 8.57 -22.67 59.12
CA ALA A 368 7.46 -23.37 59.77
C ALA A 368 7.99 -24.45 60.72
N GLY A 369 8.92 -25.28 60.26
CA GLY A 369 9.57 -26.29 61.10
C GLY A 369 10.35 -25.70 62.28
N LEU A 370 10.94 -24.50 62.15
CA LEU A 370 11.55 -23.77 63.26
C LEU A 370 10.52 -23.35 64.31
N ALA A 371 9.36 -22.86 63.88
CA ALA A 371 8.29 -22.45 64.79
C ALA A 371 7.78 -23.66 65.59
N ASP A 372 7.53 -24.78 64.92
CA ASP A 372 7.08 -26.03 65.56
C ASP A 372 8.13 -26.53 66.55
N ALA A 373 9.40 -26.62 66.13
CA ALA A 373 10.48 -27.06 67.00
C ALA A 373 10.71 -26.13 68.19
N THR A 374 10.48 -24.82 68.04
CA THR A 374 10.59 -23.86 69.15
C THR A 374 9.52 -24.13 70.22
N VAL A 375 8.29 -24.45 69.80
CA VAL A 375 7.21 -24.84 70.72
C VAL A 375 7.59 -26.12 71.46
N ASP A 376 8.06 -27.13 70.74
CA ASP A 376 8.47 -28.41 71.32
C ASP A 376 9.65 -28.26 72.30
N ILE A 377 10.68 -27.48 71.95
CA ILE A 377 11.83 -27.20 72.83
C ILE A 377 11.38 -26.45 74.09
N THR A 378 10.42 -25.55 73.96
CA THR A 378 9.85 -24.82 75.12
C THR A 378 9.06 -25.76 76.04
N LEU A 379 8.27 -26.68 75.47
CA LEU A 379 7.56 -27.70 76.22
C LEU A 379 8.52 -28.66 76.93
N ILE A 380 9.57 -29.11 76.23
CA ILE A 380 10.64 -29.94 76.80
C ILE A 380 11.33 -29.22 77.96
N GLY A 381 11.71 -27.95 77.76
CA GLY A 381 12.32 -27.11 78.79
C GLY A 381 11.41 -26.93 80.00
N MET A 382 10.13 -26.63 79.79
CA MET A 382 9.15 -26.46 80.87
C MET A 382 8.93 -27.75 81.66
N ASN A 383 8.77 -28.89 80.99
CA ASN A 383 8.62 -30.20 81.63
C ASN A 383 9.87 -30.59 82.43
N ALA A 384 11.06 -30.34 81.87
CA ALA A 384 12.33 -30.57 82.55
C ALA A 384 12.49 -29.66 83.78
N GLY A 385 12.14 -28.37 83.67
CA GLY A 385 12.17 -27.42 84.78
C GLY A 385 11.20 -27.78 85.91
N LEU A 386 9.97 -28.21 85.57
CA LEU A 386 8.99 -28.69 86.54
C LEU A 386 9.49 -29.93 87.28
N LYS A 387 9.96 -30.96 86.56
CA LYS A 387 10.55 -32.17 87.18
C LYS A 387 11.76 -31.86 88.05
N ALA A 388 12.65 -30.97 87.59
CA ALA A 388 13.82 -30.55 88.34
C ALA A 388 13.46 -29.80 89.63
N SER A 389 12.40 -28.98 89.63
CA SER A 389 11.94 -28.27 90.82
C SER A 389 11.48 -29.20 91.95
N HIS A 390 10.94 -30.37 91.61
CA HIS A 390 10.56 -31.41 92.57
C HIS A 390 11.75 -32.10 93.25
N LEU A 391 12.96 -32.00 92.68
CA LEU A 391 14.19 -32.54 93.24
C LEU A 391 14.90 -31.57 94.22
N GLY A 392 14.36 -30.37 94.43
CA GLY A 392 14.92 -29.37 95.35
C GLY A 392 16.32 -28.91 94.94
N SER A 393 17.27 -28.87 95.89
CA SER A 393 18.64 -28.42 95.62
C SER A 393 19.37 -29.28 94.57
N ARG A 394 19.02 -30.57 94.47
CA ARG A 394 19.60 -31.52 93.50
C ARG A 394 19.18 -31.24 92.05
N GLY A 395 18.06 -30.55 91.81
CA GLY A 395 17.58 -30.19 90.47
C GLY A 395 17.92 -28.76 90.03
N SER A 396 18.61 -27.97 90.86
CA SER A 396 18.88 -26.55 90.59
C SER A 396 19.61 -26.30 89.27
N ALA A 397 20.60 -27.13 88.92
CA ALA A 397 21.31 -27.06 87.64
C ALA A 397 20.38 -27.27 86.43
N PHE A 398 19.41 -28.18 86.54
CA PHE A 398 18.43 -28.43 85.48
C PHE A 398 17.43 -27.30 85.28
N VAL A 399 17.06 -26.61 86.35
CA VAL A 399 16.21 -25.42 86.24
C VAL A 399 16.92 -24.32 85.46
N VAL A 400 18.24 -24.13 85.68
CA VAL A 400 19.05 -23.18 84.91
C VAL A 400 19.13 -23.60 83.44
N ILE A 401 19.42 -24.87 83.16
CA ILE A 401 19.46 -25.43 81.80
C ILE A 401 18.12 -25.26 81.08
N ALA A 402 16.99 -25.53 81.75
CA ALA A 402 15.65 -25.37 81.19
C ALA A 402 15.35 -23.90 80.84
N ASN A 403 15.74 -22.97 81.70
CA ASN A 403 15.60 -21.53 81.44
C ASN A 403 16.49 -21.08 80.28
N GLU A 404 17.73 -21.58 80.19
CA GLU A 404 18.64 -21.27 79.09
C GLU A 404 18.16 -21.84 77.75
N LEU A 405 17.60 -23.07 77.78
CA LEU A 405 16.99 -23.72 76.63
C LEU A 405 15.79 -22.92 76.11
N LYS A 406 14.91 -22.47 77.03
CA LYS A 406 13.77 -21.60 76.71
C LYS A 406 14.22 -20.25 76.14
N ALA A 407 15.16 -19.58 76.79
CA ALA A 407 15.68 -18.30 76.32
C ALA A 407 16.30 -18.43 74.91
N THR A 408 16.99 -19.53 74.63
CA THR A 408 17.56 -19.80 73.30
C THR A 408 16.46 -20.08 72.27
N ALA A 409 15.41 -20.82 72.65
CA ALA A 409 14.24 -21.05 71.79
C ALA A 409 13.52 -19.72 71.46
N ASP A 410 13.35 -18.83 72.43
CA ASP A 410 12.79 -17.48 72.21
C ASP A 410 13.62 -16.68 71.19
N GLN A 411 14.96 -16.78 71.23
CA GLN A 411 15.84 -16.15 70.25
C GLN A 411 15.71 -16.76 68.83
N VAL A 412 15.48 -18.07 68.74
CA VAL A 412 15.21 -18.74 67.45
C VAL A 412 13.87 -18.27 66.88
N SER A 413 12.82 -18.22 67.70
CA SER A 413 11.50 -17.72 67.31
C SER A 413 11.56 -16.26 66.83
N ALA A 414 12.24 -15.39 67.59
CA ALA A 414 12.41 -13.99 67.22
C ALA A 414 13.19 -13.83 65.90
N GLY A 415 14.23 -14.63 65.68
CA GLY A 415 14.98 -14.65 64.42
C GLY A 415 14.12 -15.12 63.23
N ALA A 416 13.33 -16.18 63.42
CA ALA A 416 12.40 -16.68 62.41
C ALA A 416 11.31 -15.65 62.06
N ALA A 417 10.78 -14.94 63.06
CA ALA A 417 9.80 -13.87 62.87
C ALA A 417 10.36 -12.70 62.05
N ARG A 418 11.65 -12.36 62.23
CA ARG A 418 12.35 -11.33 61.44
C ARG A 418 12.60 -11.73 59.99
N LEU A 419 12.73 -13.03 59.70
CA LEU A 419 13.02 -13.53 58.36
C LEU A 419 11.77 -13.53 57.44
N ARG A 420 10.57 -13.74 58.01
CA ARG A 420 9.29 -13.75 57.27
C ARG A 420 9.07 -12.52 56.37
N PRO A 421 9.11 -11.27 56.88
CA PRO A 421 8.85 -10.10 56.03
C PRO A 421 9.87 -9.92 54.90
N VAL A 422 11.13 -10.33 55.11
CA VAL A 422 12.16 -10.28 54.07
C VAL A 422 11.84 -11.25 52.94
N LEU A 423 11.43 -12.48 53.26
CA LEU A 423 11.00 -13.47 52.27
C LEU A 423 9.76 -13.02 51.50
N ASP A 424 8.77 -12.43 52.20
CA ASP A 424 7.57 -11.90 51.54
C ASP A 424 7.92 -10.76 50.57
N GLY A 425 8.90 -9.92 50.90
CA GLY A 425 9.44 -8.90 50.00
C GLY A 425 10.15 -9.47 48.75
N ILE A 426 10.89 -10.57 48.91
CA ILE A 426 11.51 -11.29 47.78
C ILE A 426 10.42 -11.84 46.86
N GLU A 427 9.38 -12.49 47.41
CA GLU A 427 8.29 -13.05 46.63
C GLU A 427 7.53 -11.97 45.85
N HIS A 428 7.22 -10.85 46.50
CA HIS A 428 6.53 -9.74 45.85
C HIS A 428 7.33 -9.20 44.66
N SER A 429 8.64 -8.98 44.86
CA SER A 429 9.54 -8.50 43.80
C SER A 429 9.69 -9.52 42.66
N ALA A 430 9.76 -10.82 42.99
CA ALA A 430 9.84 -11.90 42.01
C ALA A 430 8.55 -12.01 41.17
N LYS A 431 7.37 -11.87 41.80
CA LYS A 431 6.09 -11.83 41.08
C LYS A 431 5.98 -10.63 40.15
N ALA A 432 6.35 -9.44 40.63
CA ALA A 432 6.36 -8.24 39.79
C ALA A 432 7.29 -8.39 38.59
N LEU A 433 8.48 -9.00 38.77
CA LEU A 433 9.41 -9.27 37.69
C LEU A 433 8.87 -10.30 36.68
N LYS A 434 8.15 -11.32 37.15
CA LYS A 434 7.51 -12.32 36.30
C LYS A 434 6.37 -11.72 35.47
N GLU A 435 5.54 -10.89 36.09
CA GLU A 435 4.43 -10.19 35.42
C GLU A 435 4.92 -9.24 34.32
N LEU A 436 5.98 -8.48 34.60
CA LEU A 436 6.62 -7.58 33.63
C LEU A 436 7.10 -8.34 32.38
N ARG A 437 7.55 -9.58 32.55
CA ARG A 437 8.11 -10.40 31.46
C ARG A 437 7.08 -11.17 30.65
N VAL A 438 5.93 -11.51 31.23
CA VAL A 438 4.82 -12.15 30.49
C VAL A 438 4.21 -11.20 29.44
N GLN A 439 4.30 -9.88 29.66
CA GLN A 439 3.78 -8.88 28.73
C GLN A 439 4.62 -8.75 27.45
N GLY A 440 5.88 -9.22 27.45
CA GLY A 440 6.82 -9.07 26.34
C GLY A 440 6.97 -10.30 25.43
N ASP A 441 5.91 -11.03 25.11
CA ASP A 441 5.98 -12.28 24.29
C ASP A 441 6.67 -12.07 22.92
N PRO A 442 7.87 -12.65 22.70
CA PRO A 442 8.65 -12.46 21.48
C PRO A 442 8.16 -13.31 20.29
N THR A 443 7.27 -14.28 20.49
CA THR A 443 6.85 -15.22 19.43
C THR A 443 6.03 -14.55 18.32
N GLN A 444 5.33 -13.46 18.63
CA GLN A 444 4.52 -12.73 17.66
C GLN A 444 5.39 -11.96 16.64
N LEU A 445 6.61 -11.59 17.02
CA LEU A 445 7.56 -10.82 16.19
C LEU A 445 8.19 -11.63 15.06
N ALA A 446 8.56 -12.88 15.35
CA ALA A 446 9.12 -13.80 14.35
C ALA A 446 8.15 -14.04 13.18
N ASN A 447 6.83 -13.83 13.40
CA ASN A 447 5.81 -13.97 12.37
C ASN A 447 5.63 -12.70 11.52
N LEU A 448 6.07 -11.53 12.01
CA LEU A 448 5.90 -10.24 11.33
C LEU A 448 7.04 -9.93 10.35
N GLU A 449 8.28 -10.33 10.68
CA GLU A 449 9.44 -10.12 9.80
C GLU A 449 9.25 -10.67 8.38
N PRO A 450 8.79 -11.92 8.17
CA PRO A 450 8.56 -12.46 6.82
C PRO A 450 7.51 -11.67 6.03
N GLN A 451 6.47 -11.17 6.71
CA GLN A 451 5.40 -10.39 6.09
C GLN A 451 5.93 -9.03 5.60
N ILE A 452 6.74 -8.36 6.42
CA ILE A 452 7.37 -7.08 6.05
C ILE A 452 8.33 -7.29 4.88
N LEU A 453 9.18 -8.34 4.92
CA LEU A 453 10.11 -8.63 3.83
C LEU A 453 9.40 -8.94 2.51
N GLN A 454 8.22 -9.58 2.56
CA GLN A 454 7.41 -9.85 1.39
C GLN A 454 6.86 -8.55 0.78
N ALA A 455 6.24 -7.70 1.59
CA ALA A 455 5.72 -6.43 1.10
C ALA A 455 6.81 -5.48 0.59
N LEU A 456 8.00 -5.48 1.21
CA LEU A 456 9.14 -4.72 0.69
C LEU A 456 9.53 -5.19 -0.71
N ARG A 457 9.51 -6.51 -0.99
CA ARG A 457 9.74 -7.05 -2.34
C ARG A 457 8.64 -6.62 -3.31
N GLU A 458 7.39 -6.58 -2.88
CA GLU A 458 6.27 -6.13 -3.70
C GLU A 458 6.38 -4.64 -4.05
N VAL A 459 6.79 -3.80 -3.09
CA VAL A 459 7.06 -2.37 -3.33
C VAL A 459 8.25 -2.18 -4.27
N GLU A 460 9.32 -2.94 -4.12
CA GLU A 460 10.46 -2.94 -5.06
C GLU A 460 10.01 -3.31 -6.47
N ALA A 461 9.31 -4.43 -6.61
CA ALA A 461 8.80 -4.91 -7.89
C ALA A 461 7.75 -3.95 -8.50
N GLY A 462 6.94 -3.30 -7.67
CA GLY A 462 5.98 -2.28 -8.08
C GLY A 462 6.68 -1.03 -8.61
N ASN A 463 7.69 -0.53 -7.89
CA ASN A 463 8.49 0.61 -8.35
C ASN A 463 9.22 0.28 -9.65
N GLU A 464 9.93 -0.84 -9.76
CA GLU A 464 10.59 -1.23 -11.02
C GLU A 464 9.63 -1.34 -12.21
N ARG A 465 8.37 -1.74 -11.96
CA ARG A 465 7.32 -1.75 -12.98
C ARG A 465 6.84 -0.34 -13.31
N LEU A 466 6.72 0.55 -12.32
CA LEU A 466 6.44 1.98 -12.53
C LEU A 466 7.53 2.60 -13.41
N ASP A 467 8.81 2.40 -13.08
CA ASP A 467 9.96 2.90 -13.86
C ASP A 467 9.84 2.50 -15.34
N LYS A 468 9.57 1.22 -15.59
CA LYS A 468 9.43 0.68 -16.94
C LYS A 468 8.23 1.29 -17.67
N LEU A 469 7.08 1.43 -17.00
CA LEU A 469 5.90 2.05 -17.59
C LEU A 469 6.11 3.54 -17.86
N MET A 470 6.83 4.25 -16.98
CA MET A 470 7.16 5.66 -17.17
C MET A 470 8.15 5.87 -18.31
N SER A 471 9.19 5.04 -18.42
CA SER A 471 10.10 5.05 -19.57
C SER A 471 9.33 4.79 -20.87
N ARG A 472 8.45 3.79 -20.88
CA ARG A 472 7.58 3.52 -22.03
C ARG A 472 6.66 4.69 -22.35
N LEU A 473 6.07 5.33 -21.35
CA LEU A 473 5.23 6.52 -21.54
C LEU A 473 6.00 7.68 -22.21
N VAL A 474 7.27 7.86 -21.85
CA VAL A 474 8.14 8.88 -22.48
C VAL A 474 8.46 8.50 -23.92
N ASP A 475 8.88 7.26 -24.17
CA ASP A 475 9.27 6.79 -25.49
C ASP A 475 8.08 6.73 -26.46
N GLU A 476 6.98 6.10 -26.02
CA GLU A 476 5.74 5.98 -26.79
C GLU A 476 5.02 7.34 -26.92
N GLY A 477 5.18 8.24 -25.94
CA GLY A 477 4.73 9.62 -26.03
C GLY A 477 5.46 10.41 -27.13
N ALA A 478 6.77 10.20 -27.29
CA ALA A 478 7.55 10.80 -28.38
C ALA A 478 7.18 10.21 -29.76
N GLU A 479 6.94 8.89 -29.84
CA GLU A 479 6.40 8.26 -31.06
C GLU A 479 5.05 8.88 -31.43
N PHE A 480 4.16 9.02 -30.45
CA PHE A 480 2.84 9.61 -30.66
C PHE A 480 2.89 11.07 -31.10
N GLU A 481 3.77 11.89 -30.50
CA GLU A 481 3.98 13.27 -30.91
C GLU A 481 4.39 13.34 -32.40
N GLY A 482 5.27 12.44 -32.84
CA GLY A 482 5.65 12.30 -34.24
C GLY A 482 4.48 11.93 -35.15
N LEU A 483 3.64 10.97 -34.73
CA LEU A 483 2.44 10.55 -35.47
C LEU A 483 1.41 11.69 -35.59
N MET A 484 1.14 12.42 -34.50
CA MET A 484 0.15 13.51 -34.51
C MET A 484 0.63 14.71 -35.34
N ASN A 485 1.93 15.04 -35.28
CA ASN A 485 2.51 16.07 -36.14
C ASN A 485 2.46 15.68 -37.64
N SER A 486 2.71 14.41 -37.97
CA SER A 486 2.52 13.86 -39.32
C SER A 486 1.07 14.03 -39.79
N ALA A 487 0.12 13.59 -38.97
CA ALA A 487 -1.31 13.68 -39.26
C ALA A 487 -1.78 15.12 -39.48
N GLN A 488 -1.33 16.04 -38.63
CA GLN A 488 -1.62 17.47 -38.75
C GLN A 488 -1.05 18.04 -40.05
N GLY A 489 0.19 17.67 -40.41
CA GLY A 489 0.83 18.07 -41.65
C GLY A 489 0.08 17.57 -42.90
N LEU A 490 -0.43 16.34 -42.87
CA LEU A 490 -1.24 15.77 -43.95
C LEU A 490 -2.59 16.51 -44.10
N MET A 491 -3.28 16.76 -42.98
CA MET A 491 -4.55 17.49 -42.97
C MET A 491 -4.40 18.93 -43.47
N ASN A 492 -3.34 19.64 -43.08
CA ASN A 492 -3.06 20.99 -43.58
C ASN A 492 -2.83 20.99 -45.10
N LYS A 493 -2.01 20.07 -45.63
CA LYS A 493 -1.79 19.94 -47.08
C LYS A 493 -3.08 19.59 -47.85
N LEU A 494 -3.97 18.81 -47.24
CA LEU A 494 -5.27 18.50 -47.83
C LEU A 494 -6.18 19.74 -47.85
N GLY A 495 -6.16 20.55 -46.79
CA GLY A 495 -6.85 21.84 -46.74
C GLY A 495 -6.35 22.82 -47.80
N GLU A 496 -5.03 22.90 -48.00
CA GLU A 496 -4.42 23.68 -49.08
C GLU A 496 -4.86 23.17 -50.47
N SER A 497 -4.91 21.84 -50.67
CA SER A 497 -5.35 21.24 -51.93
C SER A 497 -6.83 21.50 -52.21
N SER A 498 -7.69 21.40 -51.19
CA SER A 498 -9.14 21.63 -51.33
C SER A 498 -9.49 23.10 -51.51
N ALA A 499 -8.62 24.03 -51.08
CA ALA A 499 -8.77 25.47 -51.31
C ALA A 499 -8.69 25.86 -52.80
N THR A 500 -8.35 24.93 -53.71
CA THR A 500 -8.41 25.15 -55.15
C THR A 500 -9.83 24.95 -55.72
N LEU A 501 -10.70 24.19 -55.03
CA LEU A 501 -12.07 23.88 -55.48
C LEU A 501 -12.97 25.13 -55.68
N PRO A 502 -12.89 26.21 -54.88
CA PRO A 502 -13.66 27.42 -55.14
C PRO A 502 -13.27 28.11 -56.45
N ALA A 503 -12.00 28.02 -56.86
CA ALA A 503 -11.55 28.53 -58.15
C ALA A 503 -12.09 27.66 -59.30
N VAL A 504 -12.18 26.34 -59.11
CA VAL A 504 -12.84 25.43 -60.06
C VAL A 504 -14.34 25.78 -60.18
N ALA A 505 -15.02 26.00 -59.07
CA ALA A 505 -16.42 26.44 -59.05
C ALA A 505 -16.62 27.79 -59.78
N ALA A 506 -15.75 28.77 -59.53
CA ALA A 506 -15.80 30.08 -60.21
C ALA A 506 -15.59 29.97 -61.73
N ARG A 507 -14.72 29.06 -62.18
CA ARG A 507 -14.52 28.76 -63.61
C ARG A 507 -15.77 28.12 -64.22
N LEU A 508 -16.40 27.17 -63.52
CA LEU A 508 -17.64 26.53 -63.95
C LEU A 508 -18.79 27.53 -64.08
N GLU A 509 -18.93 28.46 -63.13
CA GLU A 509 -19.91 29.55 -63.25
C GLU A 509 -19.61 30.46 -64.40
N THR A 510 -18.36 30.91 -64.56
CA THR A 510 -17.99 31.83 -65.63
C THR A 510 -18.26 31.21 -67.00
N ALA A 511 -17.97 29.91 -67.15
CA ALA A 511 -18.26 29.18 -68.38
C ALA A 511 -19.75 28.92 -68.61
N SER A 512 -20.56 28.94 -67.54
CA SER A 512 -22.02 28.77 -67.59
C SER A 512 -22.79 30.10 -67.61
N ALA A 513 -22.11 31.22 -67.36
CA ALA A 513 -22.69 32.56 -67.26
C ALA A 513 -22.82 33.21 -68.64
N VAL A 514 -24.06 33.43 -69.07
CA VAL A 514 -24.42 34.21 -70.26
C VAL A 514 -25.39 35.32 -69.81
N ALA A 515 -25.57 36.37 -70.63
CA ALA A 515 -26.42 37.53 -70.32
C ALA A 515 -27.91 37.21 -70.00
N ARG A 516 -28.37 35.97 -70.23
CA ARG A 516 -29.73 35.50 -69.91
C ARG A 516 -29.65 34.28 -68.98
N ARG A 517 -30.55 34.25 -67.97
CA ARG A 517 -30.71 33.09 -67.08
C ARG A 517 -31.11 31.83 -67.87
N PRO A 518 -30.56 30.64 -67.55
CA PRO A 518 -30.98 29.40 -68.18
C PRO A 518 -32.49 29.16 -67.99
N GLN A 519 -33.16 28.71 -69.05
CA GLN A 519 -34.55 28.27 -69.02
C GLN A 519 -34.61 26.78 -69.40
N PRO A 520 -34.35 25.88 -68.43
CA PRO A 520 -34.37 24.44 -68.69
C PRO A 520 -35.76 24.01 -69.19
N ILE A 521 -35.78 23.02 -70.08
CA ILE A 521 -37.01 22.40 -70.59
C ILE A 521 -37.37 21.17 -69.76
N ALA A 522 -38.56 20.59 -69.95
CA ALA A 522 -39.04 19.43 -69.18
C ALA A 522 -38.05 18.23 -69.16
N GLN A 523 -37.26 18.04 -70.21
CA GLN A 523 -36.22 17.02 -70.28
C GLN A 523 -35.03 17.33 -69.34
N ASP A 524 -34.66 18.59 -69.19
CA ASP A 524 -33.60 19.03 -68.27
C ASP A 524 -34.10 18.98 -66.81
N GLU A 525 -35.38 19.26 -66.56
CA GLU A 525 -36.01 19.09 -65.24
C GLU A 525 -35.98 17.63 -64.78
N ALA A 526 -36.32 16.68 -65.66
CA ALA A 526 -36.23 15.25 -65.36
C ALA A 526 -34.80 14.79 -65.01
N MET A 527 -33.80 15.46 -65.60
CA MET A 527 -32.39 15.18 -65.36
C MET A 527 -31.88 15.79 -64.05
N LEU A 528 -32.33 16.99 -63.71
CA LEU A 528 -32.12 17.56 -62.38
C LEU A 528 -32.77 16.67 -61.31
N ASP A 529 -33.96 16.11 -61.57
CA ASP A 529 -34.59 15.15 -60.67
C ASP A 529 -33.80 13.82 -60.52
N ASP A 530 -33.15 13.31 -61.58
CA ASP A 530 -32.23 12.15 -61.49
C ASP A 530 -31.00 12.46 -60.62
N LEU A 531 -30.43 13.66 -60.76
CA LEU A 531 -29.33 14.10 -59.90
C LEU A 531 -29.77 14.20 -58.43
N PHE A 532 -30.96 14.75 -58.17
CA PHE A 532 -31.53 14.85 -56.82
C PHE A 532 -31.75 13.47 -56.18
N ALA A 533 -32.22 12.48 -56.95
CA ALA A 533 -32.47 11.13 -56.46
C ALA A 533 -31.18 10.37 -56.08
N ARG A 534 -30.04 10.73 -56.67
CA ARG A 534 -28.73 10.11 -56.42
C ARG A 534 -28.03 10.62 -55.18
N TYR A 535 -28.35 11.82 -54.71
CA TYR A 535 -27.72 12.39 -53.53
C TYR A 535 -27.98 11.55 -52.29
N THR A 536 -26.89 11.24 -51.58
CA THR A 536 -26.92 10.48 -50.33
C THR A 536 -27.09 11.43 -49.14
N MET A 537 -26.54 12.64 -49.21
CA MET A 537 -26.51 13.59 -48.10
C MET A 537 -27.69 14.58 -48.15
N GLU A 538 -28.24 14.95 -46.98
CA GLU A 538 -29.32 15.96 -46.92
C GLU A 538 -28.83 17.35 -47.34
N ARG A 539 -27.58 17.69 -47.00
CA ARG A 539 -26.99 18.97 -47.38
C ARG A 539 -26.92 19.18 -48.90
N GLU A 540 -26.64 18.13 -49.66
CA GLU A 540 -26.68 18.19 -51.13
C GLU A 540 -28.09 18.51 -51.64
N ARG A 541 -29.12 17.94 -51.00
CA ARG A 541 -30.51 18.20 -51.34
C ARG A 541 -30.91 19.63 -51.01
N ASP A 542 -30.43 20.19 -49.90
CA ASP A 542 -30.66 21.58 -49.53
C ASP A 542 -30.12 22.54 -50.58
N VAL A 543 -28.83 22.38 -50.94
CA VAL A 543 -28.17 23.22 -51.95
C VAL A 543 -28.88 23.11 -53.31
N HIS A 544 -29.34 21.91 -53.67
CA HIS A 544 -30.11 21.70 -54.89
C HIS A 544 -31.48 22.39 -54.83
N ARG A 545 -32.22 22.28 -53.72
CA ARG A 545 -33.51 22.97 -53.55
C ARG A 545 -33.35 24.49 -53.62
N GLU A 546 -32.36 25.03 -52.91
CA GLU A 546 -32.04 26.46 -52.92
C GLU A 546 -31.71 26.93 -54.35
N PHE A 547 -30.91 26.14 -55.09
CA PHE A 547 -30.60 26.43 -56.49
C PHE A 547 -31.86 26.42 -57.39
N LEU A 548 -32.72 25.42 -57.30
CA LEU A 548 -33.95 25.36 -58.10
C LEU A 548 -34.89 26.53 -57.81
N GLN A 549 -34.99 26.96 -56.55
CA GLN A 549 -35.76 28.15 -56.16
C GLN A 549 -35.22 29.42 -56.84
N THR A 550 -33.90 29.57 -57.00
CA THR A 550 -33.33 30.72 -57.73
C THR A 550 -33.66 30.74 -59.23
N LEU A 551 -34.02 29.59 -59.81
CA LEU A 551 -34.50 29.43 -61.18
C LEU A 551 -36.03 29.48 -61.30
N GLY A 552 -36.76 29.53 -60.18
CA GLY A 552 -38.23 29.49 -60.15
C GLY A 552 -38.83 28.10 -60.42
N LEU A 553 -38.04 27.04 -60.21
CA LEU A 553 -38.43 25.65 -60.42
C LEU A 553 -38.62 24.93 -59.09
N ALA A 554 -39.43 23.87 -59.09
CA ALA A 554 -39.58 22.95 -57.97
C ALA A 554 -39.30 21.52 -58.45
N SER A 555 -38.49 20.77 -57.69
CA SER A 555 -38.22 19.35 -58.00
C SER A 555 -39.44 18.49 -57.65
N ILE A 556 -39.88 17.65 -58.59
CA ILE A 556 -41.03 16.75 -58.40
C ILE A 556 -40.65 15.63 -57.41
N THR A 557 -39.42 15.15 -57.49
CA THR A 557 -38.86 14.15 -56.58
C THR A 557 -38.66 14.70 -55.15
N ALA A 558 -38.25 15.97 -55.00
CA ALA A 558 -38.19 16.63 -53.70
C ALA A 558 -39.58 16.77 -53.06
N THR A 559 -40.59 17.13 -53.86
CA THR A 559 -41.97 17.32 -53.39
C THR A 559 -42.61 16.01 -52.91
N ARG A 560 -42.44 14.91 -53.67
CA ARG A 560 -42.93 13.57 -53.28
C ARG A 560 -42.30 13.03 -52.00
N ARG A 561 -41.04 13.37 -51.72
CA ARG A 561 -40.34 12.88 -50.53
C ARG A 561 -40.67 13.70 -49.28
N VAL A 562 -40.92 15.00 -49.40
CA VAL A 562 -41.44 15.83 -48.30
C VAL A 562 -42.82 15.34 -47.86
N GLU A 563 -43.72 15.04 -48.81
CA GLU A 563 -45.02 14.41 -48.51
C GLU A 563 -44.85 13.05 -47.79
N ALA A 564 -43.85 12.25 -48.16
CA ALA A 564 -43.57 10.96 -47.51
C ALA A 564 -42.98 11.10 -46.09
N VAL A 565 -42.19 12.14 -45.81
CA VAL A 565 -41.62 12.41 -44.47
C VAL A 565 -42.68 12.99 -43.53
N GLU A 566 -43.56 13.88 -44.01
CA GLU A 566 -44.70 14.38 -43.21
C GLU A 566 -45.69 13.26 -42.86
N THR A 567 -45.85 12.24 -43.70
CA THR A 567 -46.67 11.06 -43.37
C THR A 567 -45.98 10.04 -42.45
N ALA A 568 -44.68 10.19 -42.17
CA ALA A 568 -43.92 9.28 -41.31
C ALA A 568 -43.71 9.81 -39.88
N ASP A 569 -44.13 11.05 -39.58
CA ASP A 569 -44.11 11.67 -38.24
C ASP A 569 -45.32 11.29 -37.36
N ASP A 570 -46.06 10.24 -37.72
CA ASP A 570 -47.07 9.65 -36.83
C ASP A 570 -46.40 8.69 -35.84
N GLY A 571 -45.89 9.28 -34.76
CA GLY A 571 -45.86 8.71 -33.41
C GLY A 571 -45.07 7.42 -33.20
N ILE A 572 -43.79 7.54 -32.87
CA ILE A 572 -43.08 6.51 -32.09
C ILE A 572 -42.49 7.16 -30.84
N GLU A 573 -43.20 7.03 -29.72
CA GLU A 573 -42.65 7.22 -28.38
C GLU A 573 -41.59 6.12 -28.12
N LEU A 574 -40.35 6.53 -27.88
CA LEU A 574 -39.27 5.65 -27.43
C LEU A 574 -39.36 5.50 -25.90
N PHE A 575 -39.66 4.28 -25.45
CA PHE A 575 -39.38 3.83 -24.07
C PHE A 575 -37.93 3.35 -23.94
#